data_AF-A0A915M7X6-F1
#
_entry.id   AF-A0A915M7X6-F1
#
_cell.length_a   1.000
_cell.length_b   1.000
_cell.length_c   1.000
_cell.angle_alpha   90.00
_cell.angle_beta   90.00
_cell.angle_gamma   90.00
#
_symmetry.space_group_name_H-M   'P 1'
#
loop_
_entity.id
_entity.type
_entity.pdbx_description
1 polymer ?
#
loop_
_entity_poly.entity_id
_entity_poly.type
_entity_poly.pdbx_seq_one_letter_code
_entity_poly.pdbx_strand_id
1 'polypeptide(L)'
;MSAEILNALIAGSIGGLAGVIAGYPLDTIKVRLQTQNATFPQYNGILHCLRCIISQEGPIALYKGMTSPLASIAMVNALCFAAHDQVSKQFTDKHSITTNFFAGAAAGACQAKILREKGVRYLT
;
A
#
# COMPACT_ATOMS: atom_id res chain seq x y z
N MET A 1 1.32 -24.42 19.69
CA MET A 1 2.38 -23.55 19.09
C MET A 1 1.96 -22.98 17.74
N SER A 2 1.34 -23.75 16.83
CA SER A 2 0.80 -23.23 15.56
C SER A 2 -0.45 -22.34 15.70
N ALA A 3 -1.37 -22.67 16.62
CA ALA A 3 -2.61 -21.90 16.83
C ALA A 3 -2.36 -20.46 17.31
N GLU A 4 -1.37 -20.25 18.19
CA GLU A 4 -0.98 -18.92 18.68
C GLU A 4 -0.41 -18.04 17.56
N ILE A 5 0.44 -18.61 16.70
CA ILE A 5 1.02 -17.90 15.55
C ILE A 5 -0.07 -17.55 14.53
N LEU A 6 -1.00 -18.46 14.29
CA LEU A 6 -2.15 -18.22 13.42
C LEU A 6 -3.04 -17.10 13.96
N ASN A 7 -3.36 -17.11 15.26
CA ASN A 7 -4.15 -16.08 15.90
C ASN A 7 -3.44 -14.71 15.85
N ALA A 8 -2.13 -14.67 16.11
CA ALA A 8 -1.34 -13.45 16.02
C ALA A 8 -1.27 -12.90 14.58
N LEU A 9 -1.13 -13.77 13.58
CA LEU A 9 -1.17 -13.39 12.17
C LEU A 9 -2.52 -12.81 11.77
N ILE A 10 -3.62 -13.48 12.12
CA ILE A 10 -4.97 -13.01 11.80
C ILE A 10 -5.25 -11.67 12.51
N ALA A 11 -4.92 -11.56 13.78
CA ALA A 11 -5.07 -10.32 14.54
C ALA A 11 -4.23 -9.18 13.94
N GLY A 12 -2.98 -9.46 13.55
CA GLY A 12 -2.10 -8.52 12.87
C GLY A 12 -2.65 -8.08 11.51
N SER A 13 -3.15 -9.01 10.69
CA SER A 13 -3.75 -8.72 9.39
C SER A 13 -5.01 -7.87 9.51
N ILE A 14 -5.90 -8.16 10.48
CA ILE A 14 -7.11 -7.37 10.73
C ILE A 14 -6.77 -5.98 11.25
N GLY A 15 -5.82 -5.88 12.20
CA GLY A 15 -5.33 -4.59 12.70
C GLY A 15 -4.70 -3.75 11.58
N GLY A 16 -3.92 -4.37 10.70
CA GLY A 16 -3.37 -3.72 9.50
C GLY A 16 -4.46 -3.24 8.54
N LEU A 17 -5.48 -4.06 8.28
CA LEU A 17 -6.63 -3.65 7.46
C LEU A 17 -7.35 -2.44 8.04
N ALA A 18 -7.62 -2.47 9.33
CA ALA A 18 -8.29 -1.39 10.04
C ALA A 18 -7.48 -0.08 9.96
N GLY A 19 -6.15 -0.16 10.11
CA GLY A 19 -5.25 0.97 9.94
C GLY A 19 -5.29 1.56 8.54
N VAL A 20 -5.26 0.71 7.51
CA VAL A 20 -5.36 1.16 6.11
C VAL A 20 -6.71 1.81 5.85
N ILE A 21 -7.82 1.21 6.26
CA ILE A 21 -9.16 1.77 6.07
C ILE A 21 -9.29 3.13 6.78
N ALA A 22 -8.77 3.25 8.00
CA ALA A 22 -8.80 4.51 8.76
C ALA A 22 -7.92 5.60 8.12
N GLY A 23 -6.77 5.22 7.54
CA GLY A 23 -5.85 6.15 6.87
C GLY A 23 -6.23 6.50 5.43
N TYR A 24 -7.01 5.65 4.77
CA TYR A 24 -7.32 5.77 3.34
C TYR A 24 -7.94 7.13 2.95
N PRO A 25 -8.88 7.73 3.71
CA PRO A 25 -9.42 9.04 3.38
C PRO A 25 -8.35 10.14 3.33
N LEU A 26 -7.34 10.08 4.22
CA LEU A 26 -6.24 11.04 4.25
C LEU A 26 -5.31 10.85 3.04
N ASP A 27 -5.06 9.61 2.64
CA ASP A 27 -4.28 9.30 1.43
C ASP A 27 -5.00 9.80 0.17
N THR A 28 -6.32 9.62 0.07
CA THR A 28 -7.13 10.14 -1.04
C THR A 28 -7.07 11.67 -1.11
N ILE A 29 -7.21 12.36 0.04
CA ILE A 29 -7.08 13.82 0.08
C ILE A 29 -5.69 14.26 -0.38
N LYS A 30 -4.63 13.60 0.14
CA LYS A 30 -3.25 13.91 -0.22
C LYS A 30 -2.98 13.75 -1.70
N VAL A 31 -3.41 12.63 -2.30
CA VAL A 31 -3.26 12.40 -3.74
C VAL A 31 -4.01 13.47 -4.53
N ARG A 32 -5.26 13.80 -4.18
CA ARG A 32 -6.01 14.85 -4.88
C ARG A 32 -5.37 16.24 -4.78
N LEU A 33 -4.81 16.59 -3.62
CA LEU A 33 -4.05 17.82 -3.44
C LEU A 33 -2.75 17.83 -4.24
N GLN A 34 -2.11 16.67 -4.44
CA GLN A 34 -0.89 16.54 -5.23
C GLN A 34 -1.16 16.51 -6.74
N THR A 35 -2.30 15.98 -7.16
CA THR A 35 -2.70 15.89 -8.57
C THR A 35 -3.45 17.12 -9.07
N GLN A 36 -3.83 18.05 -8.19
CA GLN A 36 -4.52 19.28 -8.63
C GLN A 36 -3.60 20.16 -9.48
N ASN A 37 -4.21 20.98 -10.34
CA ASN A 37 -3.46 21.90 -11.19
C ASN A 37 -2.67 22.92 -10.34
N ALA A 38 -1.37 23.04 -10.63
CA ALA A 38 -0.48 23.98 -9.94
C ALA A 38 -0.85 25.45 -10.23
N THR A 39 -1.37 25.73 -11.42
CA THR A 39 -1.72 27.08 -11.87
C THR A 39 -3.11 27.53 -11.41
N PHE A 40 -4.06 26.59 -11.28
CA PHE A 40 -5.44 26.84 -10.84
C PHE A 40 -5.83 25.82 -9.79
N PRO A 41 -5.47 26.05 -8.52
CA PRO A 41 -5.76 25.10 -7.45
C PRO A 41 -7.27 25.02 -7.19
N GLN A 42 -7.82 23.80 -7.27
CA GLN A 42 -9.22 23.54 -6.93
C GLN A 42 -9.44 23.48 -5.40
N TYR A 43 -8.39 23.23 -4.63
CA TYR A 43 -8.48 23.04 -3.19
C TYR A 43 -7.50 23.96 -2.44
N ASN A 44 -8.04 24.86 -1.60
CA ASN A 44 -7.25 25.76 -0.75
C ASN A 44 -6.63 25.10 0.50
N GLY A 45 -6.67 23.77 0.60
CA GLY A 45 -6.10 23.02 1.72
C GLY A 45 -6.81 21.69 1.99
N ILE A 46 -6.32 20.96 2.99
CA ILE A 46 -6.80 19.62 3.37
C ILE A 46 -8.28 19.64 3.78
N LEU A 47 -8.65 20.55 4.69
CA LEU A 47 -10.03 20.67 5.19
C LEU A 47 -11.01 21.14 4.11
N HIS A 48 -10.55 22.03 3.22
CA HIS A 48 -11.35 22.48 2.08
C HIS A 48 -11.57 21.35 1.09
N CYS A 49 -10.53 20.56 0.79
CA CYS A 49 -10.62 19.37 -0.04
C CYS A 49 -11.61 18.34 0.53
N LEU A 50 -11.49 18.01 1.81
CA LEU A 50 -12.41 17.07 2.48
C LEU A 50 -13.87 17.52 2.40
N ARG A 51 -14.16 18.79 2.73
CA ARG A 51 -15.53 19.33 2.64
C ARG A 51 -16.06 19.31 1.21
N CYS A 52 -15.22 19.68 0.24
CA CYS A 52 -15.59 19.70 -1.16
C CYS A 52 -15.94 18.28 -1.67
N ILE A 53 -15.11 17.27 -1.34
CA ILE A 53 -15.36 15.87 -1.69
C ILE A 53 -16.67 15.38 -1.07
N ILE A 54 -16.89 15.59 0.23
CA ILE A 54 -18.10 15.14 0.91
C ILE A 54 -19.35 15.84 0.33
N SER A 55 -19.26 17.14 0.03
CA SER A 55 -20.39 17.91 -0.48
C SER A 55 -20.71 17.64 -1.95
N GLN A 56 -19.72 17.33 -2.78
CA GLN A 56 -19.91 17.17 -4.24
C GLN A 56 -20.07 15.71 -4.67
N GLU A 57 -19.28 14.80 -4.08
CA GLU A 57 -19.23 13.40 -4.48
C GLU A 57 -19.77 12.45 -3.40
N GLY A 58 -19.97 12.96 -2.18
CA GLY A 58 -20.43 12.20 -1.03
C GLY A 58 -19.30 11.54 -0.23
N PRO A 59 -19.59 11.05 0.97
CA PRO A 59 -18.58 10.46 1.87
C PRO A 59 -17.98 9.15 1.32
N ILE A 60 -18.71 8.41 0.48
CA ILE A 60 -18.23 7.18 -0.15
C ILE A 60 -17.12 7.45 -1.18
N ALA A 61 -17.06 8.67 -1.73
CA ALA A 61 -16.04 9.05 -2.69
C ALA A 61 -14.61 9.00 -2.11
N LEU A 62 -14.47 9.14 -0.79
CA LEU A 62 -13.19 9.00 -0.07
C LEU A 62 -12.63 7.57 -0.11
N TYR A 63 -13.48 6.57 -0.35
CA TYR A 63 -13.08 5.16 -0.45
C TYR A 63 -13.04 4.67 -1.90
N LYS A 64 -13.33 5.55 -2.86
CA LYS A 64 -13.35 5.22 -4.30
C LYS A 64 -11.91 5.03 -4.78
N GLY A 65 -11.53 3.78 -5.05
CA GLY A 65 -10.16 3.37 -5.40
C GLY A 65 -9.47 2.47 -4.36
N MET A 66 -10.15 2.14 -3.26
CA MET A 66 -9.59 1.30 -2.17
C MET A 66 -9.26 -0.14 -2.61
N THR A 67 -9.69 -0.55 -3.81
CA THR A 67 -9.42 -1.86 -4.39
C THR A 67 -7.94 -2.15 -4.56
N SER A 68 -7.13 -1.14 -4.94
CA SER A 68 -5.68 -1.31 -5.11
C SER A 68 -4.97 -1.63 -3.77
N PRO A 69 -5.14 -0.85 -2.69
CA PRO A 69 -4.60 -1.20 -1.37
C PRO A 69 -5.14 -2.53 -0.84
N LEU A 70 -6.44 -2.82 -1.02
CA LEU A 70 -7.03 -4.09 -0.61
C LEU A 70 -6.39 -5.28 -1.33
N ALA A 71 -6.12 -5.16 -2.63
CA ALA A 71 -5.42 -6.19 -3.40
C ALA A 71 -4.00 -6.40 -2.88
N SER A 72 -3.28 -5.33 -2.53
CA SER A 72 -1.97 -5.44 -1.89
C SER A 72 -2.04 -6.20 -0.57
N ILE A 73 -3.04 -5.96 0.27
CA ILE A 73 -3.17 -6.69 1.54
C ILE A 73 -3.53 -8.16 1.32
N ALA A 74 -4.42 -8.45 0.38
CA ALA A 74 -4.73 -9.83 0.00
C ALA A 74 -3.46 -10.58 -0.47
N MET A 75 -2.62 -9.93 -1.26
CA MET A 75 -1.33 -10.46 -1.71
C MET A 75 -0.36 -10.68 -0.54
N VAL A 76 -0.24 -9.72 0.38
CA VAL A 76 0.62 -9.86 1.58
C VAL A 76 0.16 -11.02 2.47
N ASN A 77 -1.15 -11.17 2.68
CA ASN A 77 -1.69 -12.29 3.44
C ASN A 77 -1.41 -13.63 2.74
N ALA A 78 -1.59 -13.70 1.41
CA ALA A 78 -1.25 -14.89 0.63
C ALA A 78 0.25 -15.26 0.72
N LEU A 79 1.14 -14.27 0.65
CA LEU A 79 2.58 -14.46 0.83
C LEU A 79 2.91 -14.94 2.25
N CYS A 80 2.24 -14.43 3.28
CA CYS A 80 2.43 -14.91 4.66
C CYS A 80 2.03 -16.38 4.79
N PHE A 81 0.90 -16.79 4.20
CA PHE A 81 0.49 -18.20 4.19
C PHE A 81 1.48 -19.08 3.40
N ALA A 82 1.95 -18.62 2.24
CA ALA A 82 2.95 -19.34 1.46
C ALA A 82 4.28 -19.46 2.21
N ALA A 83 4.74 -18.39 2.86
CA ALA A 83 5.95 -18.40 3.67
C ALA A 83 5.79 -19.33 4.88
N HIS A 84 4.65 -19.31 5.57
CA HIS A 84 4.37 -20.26 6.66
C HIS A 84 4.39 -21.71 6.18
N ASP A 85 3.79 -22.01 5.02
CA ASP A 85 3.80 -23.36 4.42
C ASP A 85 5.24 -23.81 4.06
N GLN A 86 6.05 -22.92 3.47
CA GLN A 86 7.44 -23.21 3.13
C GLN A 86 8.32 -23.37 4.38
N VAL A 87 8.17 -22.50 5.37
CA VAL A 87 8.90 -22.53 6.65
C VAL A 87 8.54 -23.79 7.44
N SER A 88 7.26 -24.17 7.48
CA SER A 88 6.82 -25.41 8.11
C SER A 88 7.38 -26.66 7.42
N LYS A 89 7.76 -26.56 6.13
CA LYS A 89 8.41 -27.63 5.36
C LYS A 89 9.94 -27.60 5.45
N GLN A 90 10.55 -26.46 5.72
CA GLN A 90 12.01 -26.25 5.61
C GLN A 90 12.79 -26.10 6.91
N PHE A 91 12.15 -25.80 8.05
CA PHE A 91 12.87 -25.83 9.34
C PHE A 91 12.97 -27.27 9.84
N THR A 92 13.99 -28.01 9.39
CA THR A 92 15.29 -28.20 10.08
C THR A 92 16.35 -27.08 10.08
N ASP A 93 16.51 -26.08 9.19
CA ASP A 93 17.60 -25.08 9.44
C ASP A 93 17.55 -23.67 8.79
N LYS A 94 18.29 -22.74 9.43
CA LYS A 94 18.12 -21.26 9.53
C LYS A 94 18.71 -20.34 8.42
N HIS A 95 17.97 -19.24 8.19
CA HIS A 95 18.34 -17.80 7.99
C HIS A 95 19.68 -17.38 7.32
N SER A 96 19.58 -16.57 6.25
CA SER A 96 20.61 -15.57 5.91
C SER A 96 20.00 -14.22 5.48
N ILE A 97 20.27 -13.19 6.29
CA ILE A 97 19.82 -11.78 6.12
C ILE A 97 20.49 -11.13 4.90
N THR A 98 21.69 -11.59 4.55
CA THR A 98 22.51 -11.07 3.45
C THR A 98 21.85 -11.26 2.09
N THR A 99 21.19 -12.41 1.87
CA THR A 99 20.51 -12.73 0.61
C THR A 99 19.31 -11.81 0.35
N ASN A 100 18.53 -11.51 1.40
CA ASN A 100 17.39 -10.59 1.29
C ASN A 100 17.83 -9.15 1.01
N PHE A 101 18.98 -8.74 1.55
CA PHE A 101 19.54 -7.41 1.32
C PHE A 101 19.97 -7.21 -0.15
N PHE A 102 20.68 -8.18 -0.73
CA PHE A 102 21.09 -8.13 -2.13
C PHE A 102 19.91 -8.26 -3.10
N ALA A 103 18.92 -9.11 -2.79
CA ALA A 103 17.70 -9.23 -3.58
C ALA A 103 16.88 -7.92 -3.59
N GLY A 104 16.79 -7.23 -2.45
CA GLY A 104 16.13 -5.92 -2.35
C GLY A 104 16.84 -4.83 -3.15
N ALA A 105 18.18 -4.79 -3.11
CA ALA A 105 18.97 -3.82 -3.87
C ALA A 105 18.82 -3.98 -5.40
N ALA A 106 18.82 -5.22 -5.89
CA ALA A 106 18.62 -5.50 -7.32
C ALA A 106 17.22 -5.13 -7.80
N ALA A 107 16.18 -5.42 -7.01
CA ALA A 107 14.81 -5.07 -7.33
C ALA A 107 14.61 -3.54 -7.41
N GLY A 108 15.21 -2.77 -6.48
CA GLY A 108 15.16 -1.31 -6.50
C GLY A 108 15.81 -0.69 -7.74
N ALA A 109 16.92 -1.25 -8.21
CA ALA A 109 17.60 -0.78 -9.42
C ALA A 109 16.75 -0.97 -10.69
N CYS A 110 16.02 -2.09 -10.80
CA CYS A 110 15.09 -2.32 -11.91
C CYS A 110 13.87 -1.40 -11.87
N GLN A 111 13.32 -1.13 -10.67
CA GLN A 111 12.20 -0.20 -10.49
C GLN A 111 12.57 1.22 -10.94
N ALA A 112 13.80 1.67 -10.66
CA ALA A 112 14.29 3.00 -11.03
C ALA A 112 14.36 3.21 -12.56
N LYS A 113 14.70 2.17 -13.32
CA LYS A 113 14.77 2.24 -14.80
C LYS A 113 13.39 2.41 -15.45
N ILE A 114 12.37 1.73 -14.92
CA ILE A 114 10.99 1.82 -15.40
C ILE A 114 10.35 3.19 -15.09
N LEU A 115 10.71 3.80 -13.95
CA LEU A 115 10.26 5.15 -13.62
C LEU A 115 10.88 6.21 -14.55
N ARG A 116 12.13 6.00 -15.01
CA ARG A 116 12.81 6.89 -15.94
C ARG A 116 12.20 6.86 -17.35
N GLU A 117 11.62 5.75 -17.78
CA GLU A 117 10.91 5.68 -19.08
C GLU A 117 9.49 6.28 -19.04
N LYS A 118 8.81 6.28 -17.88
CA LYS A 118 7.47 6.86 -17.76
C LYS A 118 7.47 8.37 -17.50
N GLY A 119 8.53 8.93 -16.93
CA GLY A 119 8.66 10.37 -16.67
C GLY A 119 8.83 11.24 -17.93
N VAL A 120 9.28 10.67 -19.06
CA VAL A 120 9.44 11.41 -20.33
C VAL A 120 8.11 11.59 -21.06
N ARG A 121 7.08 10.77 -20.77
CA ARG A 121 5.80 10.81 -21.50
C ARG A 121 4.74 11.72 -20.86
N TYR A 122 5.07 12.43 -19.79
CA TYR A 122 4.19 13.42 -19.13
C TYR A 122 4.63 14.87 -19.39
N LEU A 123 5.66 15.10 -20.22
CA LEU A 123 6.20 16.41 -20.58
C LEU A 123 6.16 16.69 -22.11
N THR A 124 5.34 15.93 -22.86
CA THR A 124 5.05 16.20 -24.28
C THR A 124 3.56 16.24 -24.53
#